data_AF-A0A6C0DAX6-F1
#
_entry.id   AF-A0A6C0DAX6-F1
#
_cell.length_a   1.000
_cell.length_b   1.000
_cell.length_c   1.000
_cell.angle_alpha   90.00
_cell.angle_beta   90.00
_cell.angle_gamma   90.00
#
_symmetry.space_group_name_H-M   'P 1'
#
loop_
_entity.id
_entity.type
_entity.pdbx_description
1 polymer ?
#
loop_
_entity_poly.entity_id
_entity_poly.type
_entity_poly.pdbx_seq_one_letter_code
_entity_poly.pdbx_strand_id
1 'polypeptide(L)'
;MTKINKSKLAITVISNVLLISLFIGFFFFTYGGYIEKKVVKSQMKFLADDISNYIKLSGKITTNYASNYINNLELPDLEEEDHAAAEANKKTVNKAIFANIGFCICACIVMALIYFKSKKDFNLKEILIQNFILLVFIGFTEFCFLTFFGANYVSINPSAVKEAIITNLEELDSGDNHAKGDNHAVKAH
;
A
#
# COMPACT_ATOMS: atom_id res chain seq x y z
N MET A 1 -20.72 26.98 37.27
CA MET A 1 -19.44 26.73 36.56
C MET A 1 -18.72 25.57 37.25
N THR A 2 -18.75 24.38 36.66
CA THR A 2 -18.03 23.20 37.16
C THR A 2 -16.53 23.42 36.98
N LYS A 3 -15.74 23.34 38.06
CA LYS A 3 -14.27 23.40 37.96
C LYS A 3 -13.79 22.24 37.09
N ILE A 4 -13.21 22.56 35.93
CA ILE A 4 -12.63 21.57 35.02
C ILE A 4 -11.42 20.93 35.70
N ASN A 5 -11.46 19.62 35.89
CA ASN A 5 -10.29 18.86 36.36
C ASN A 5 -9.28 18.76 35.21
N LYS A 6 -8.24 19.61 35.27
CA LYS A 6 -7.19 19.69 34.23
C LYS A 6 -6.46 18.36 34.04
N SER A 7 -6.25 17.59 35.11
CA SER A 7 -5.59 16.28 35.04
C SER A 7 -6.46 15.25 34.32
N LYS A 8 -7.78 15.22 34.60
CA LYS A 8 -8.74 14.37 33.88
C LYS A 8 -8.74 14.69 32.38
N LEU A 9 -8.77 15.98 32.03
CA LEU A 9 -8.76 16.43 30.64
C LEU A 9 -7.46 16.01 29.93
N ALA A 10 -6.31 16.22 30.56
CA ALA A 10 -5.01 15.86 29.97
C ALA A 10 -4.90 14.36 29.70
N ILE A 11 -5.28 13.49 30.65
CA ILE A 11 -5.27 12.04 30.43
C ILE A 11 -6.27 11.64 29.35
N THR A 12 -7.44 12.27 29.29
CA THR A 12 -8.43 12.01 28.23
C THR A 12 -7.83 12.28 26.85
N VAL A 13 -7.21 13.44 26.65
CA VAL A 13 -6.58 13.79 25.37
C VAL A 13 -5.42 12.86 25.04
N ILE A 14 -4.49 12.64 25.96
CA ILE A 14 -3.31 11.80 25.71
C ILE A 14 -3.71 10.36 25.36
N SER A 15 -4.62 9.76 26.13
CA SER A 15 -5.08 8.39 25.86
C SER A 15 -5.88 8.30 24.56
N ASN A 16 -6.64 9.34 24.20
CA ASN A 16 -7.37 9.39 22.94
C ASN A 16 -6.41 9.43 21.73
N VAL A 17 -5.43 10.34 21.76
CA VAL A 17 -4.39 10.45 20.73
C VAL A 17 -3.60 9.14 20.62
N LEU A 18 -3.26 8.52 21.75
CA LEU A 18 -2.56 7.23 21.78
C LEU A 18 -3.35 6.13 21.07
N LEU A 19 -4.62 5.96 21.45
CA LEU A 19 -5.49 4.93 20.90
C LEU A 19 -5.74 5.13 19.39
N ILE A 20 -5.98 6.37 18.97
CA ILE A 20 -6.18 6.71 17.56
C ILE A 20 -4.92 6.44 16.74
N SER A 21 -3.75 6.89 17.21
CA SER A 21 -2.47 6.66 16.50
C SER A 21 -2.20 5.18 16.28
N LEU A 22 -2.39 4.37 17.33
CA LEU A 22 -2.23 2.91 17.25
C LEU A 22 -3.22 2.26 16.30
N PHE A 23 -4.49 2.67 16.39
CA PHE A 23 -5.53 2.16 15.51
C PHE A 23 -5.25 2.49 14.05
N ILE A 24 -4.94 3.75 13.72
CA ILE A 24 -4.66 4.20 12.36
C ILE A 24 -3.47 3.41 11.79
N GLY A 25 -2.35 3.33 12.54
CA GLY A 25 -1.19 2.58 12.09
C GLY A 25 -1.54 1.12 11.78
N PHE A 26 -2.21 0.44 12.71
CA PHE A 26 -2.63 -0.95 12.50
C PHE A 26 -3.61 -1.09 11.32
N PHE A 27 -4.60 -0.20 11.22
CA PHE A 27 -5.63 -0.21 10.20
C PHE A 27 -5.06 -0.03 8.79
N PHE A 28 -4.15 0.92 8.59
CA PHE A 28 -3.52 1.13 7.28
C PHE A 28 -2.60 -0.02 6.87
N PHE A 29 -1.78 -0.55 7.79
CA PHE A 29 -0.90 -1.68 7.47
C PHE A 29 -1.65 -2.99 7.21
N THR A 30 -2.87 -3.15 7.73
CA THR A 30 -3.68 -4.35 7.54
C THR A 30 -4.74 -4.15 6.46
N TYR A 31 -5.80 -3.42 6.77
CA TYR A 31 -6.93 -3.19 5.87
C TYR A 31 -6.55 -2.30 4.68
N GLY A 32 -5.74 -1.27 4.91
CA GLY A 32 -5.21 -0.44 3.83
C GLY A 32 -4.42 -1.23 2.81
N GLY A 33 -3.47 -2.07 3.26
CA GLY A 33 -2.73 -2.97 2.38
C GLY A 33 -3.62 -3.99 1.63
N TYR A 34 -4.72 -4.44 2.24
CA TYR A 34 -5.70 -5.28 1.55
C TYR A 34 -6.43 -4.53 0.43
N ILE A 35 -6.92 -3.32 0.70
CA ILE A 35 -7.59 -2.49 -0.30
C ILE A 35 -6.62 -2.10 -1.43
N GLU A 36 -5.38 -1.74 -1.10
CA GLU A 36 -4.34 -1.40 -2.08
C GLU A 36 -4.10 -2.55 -3.07
N LYS A 37 -3.95 -3.80 -2.58
CA LYS A 37 -3.80 -4.97 -3.45
C LYS A 37 -4.98 -5.15 -4.40
N LYS A 38 -6.21 -4.91 -3.92
CA LYS A 38 -7.42 -5.01 -4.74
C LYS A 38 -7.45 -3.92 -5.82
N VAL A 39 -7.06 -2.71 -5.45
CA VAL A 39 -7.00 -1.54 -6.33
C VAL A 39 -5.95 -1.75 -7.44
N VAL A 40 -4.73 -2.16 -7.09
CA VAL A 40 -3.67 -2.45 -8.06
C VAL A 40 -4.10 -3.55 -9.03
N LYS A 41 -4.67 -4.65 -8.53
CA LYS A 41 -5.16 -5.75 -9.38
C LYS A 41 -6.24 -5.28 -10.35
N SER A 42 -7.16 -4.43 -9.91
CA SER A 42 -8.23 -3.88 -10.76
C SER A 42 -7.66 -3.00 -11.87
N GLN A 43 -6.69 -2.14 -11.54
CA GLN A 43 -6.07 -1.24 -12.51
C GLN A 43 -5.19 -1.99 -13.52
N MET A 44 -4.45 -3.01 -13.09
CA MET A 44 -3.69 -3.89 -13.99
C MET A 44 -4.60 -4.66 -14.94
N LYS A 45 -5.73 -5.17 -14.44
CA LYS A 45 -6.74 -5.80 -15.29
C LYS A 45 -7.30 -4.83 -16.32
N PHE A 46 -7.65 -3.61 -15.91
CA PHE A 46 -8.14 -2.59 -16.82
C PHE A 46 -7.13 -2.27 -17.93
N LEU A 47 -5.84 -2.12 -17.58
CA LEU A 47 -4.78 -1.86 -18.55
C LEU A 47 -4.60 -3.04 -19.52
N ALA A 48 -4.62 -4.28 -19.03
CA ALA A 48 -4.53 -5.47 -19.87
C ALA A 48 -5.72 -5.58 -20.83
N ASP A 49 -6.94 -5.29 -20.35
CA ASP A 49 -8.15 -5.27 -21.17
C ASP A 49 -8.08 -4.18 -22.25
N ASP A 50 -7.58 -2.98 -21.91
CA ASP A 50 -7.39 -1.87 -22.85
C ASP A 50 -6.40 -2.24 -23.96
N ILE A 51 -5.22 -2.76 -23.61
CA ILE A 51 -4.22 -3.24 -24.59
C ILE A 51 -4.78 -4.37 -25.45
N SER A 52 -5.50 -5.33 -24.85
CA SER A 52 -6.14 -6.43 -25.58
C SER A 52 -7.15 -5.90 -26.60
N ASN A 53 -7.93 -4.87 -26.26
CA ASN A 53 -8.89 -4.26 -27.16
C ASN A 53 -8.20 -3.55 -28.33
N TYR A 54 -7.10 -2.83 -28.09
CA TYR A 54 -6.30 -2.25 -29.18
C TYR A 54 -5.79 -3.33 -30.14
N ILE A 55 -5.25 -4.44 -29.62
CA ILE A 55 -4.76 -5.57 -30.44
C ILE A 55 -5.89 -6.20 -31.28
N LYS A 56 -7.09 -6.33 -30.71
CA LYS A 56 -8.27 -6.85 -31.43
C LYS A 56 -8.73 -5.90 -32.54
N LEU A 57 -8.66 -4.60 -32.31
CA LEU A 57 -9.01 -3.58 -33.31
C LEU A 57 -8.02 -3.55 -34.49
N SER A 58 -6.76 -3.95 -34.28
CA SER A 58 -5.73 -4.06 -35.31
C SER A 58 -5.89 -5.22 -36.30
N GLY A 59 -6.97 -6.01 -36.18
CA GLY A 59 -7.35 -7.06 -37.13
C GLY A 59 -6.90 -8.47 -36.76
N LYS A 60 -7.59 -9.46 -37.35
CA LYS A 60 -7.53 -10.88 -36.96
C LYS A 60 -6.14 -11.53 -37.08
N ILE A 61 -5.34 -11.06 -38.05
CA ILE A 61 -3.96 -11.52 -38.27
C ILE A 61 -3.10 -11.07 -37.09
N THR A 62 -3.09 -9.77 -36.79
CA THR A 62 -2.36 -9.16 -35.67
C THR A 62 -2.75 -9.78 -34.33
N THR A 63 -4.04 -10.04 -34.11
CA THR A 63 -4.52 -10.71 -32.89
C THR A 63 -3.97 -12.13 -32.74
N ASN A 64 -3.92 -12.92 -33.82
CA ASN A 64 -3.38 -14.27 -33.78
C ASN A 64 -1.86 -14.30 -33.53
N TYR A 65 -1.12 -13.38 -34.16
CA TYR A 65 0.32 -13.24 -33.90
C TYR A 65 0.60 -12.80 -32.46
N ALA A 66 -0.11 -11.79 -31.96
CA ALA A 66 0.03 -11.32 -30.59
C ALA A 66 -0.32 -12.41 -29.57
N SER A 67 -1.41 -13.17 -29.80
CA SER A 67 -1.78 -14.27 -28.90
C SER A 67 -0.73 -15.38 -28.88
N ASN A 68 -0.19 -15.76 -30.04
CA ASN A 68 0.89 -16.75 -30.10
C ASN A 68 2.17 -16.23 -29.44
N TYR A 69 2.50 -14.95 -29.62
CA TYR A 69 3.69 -14.36 -28.99
C TYR A 69 3.56 -14.30 -27.46
N ILE A 70 2.43 -13.82 -26.94
CA ILE A 70 2.16 -13.75 -25.49
C ILE A 70 2.17 -15.14 -24.86
N ASN A 71 1.56 -16.15 -25.50
CA ASN A 71 1.51 -17.51 -24.97
C ASN A 71 2.88 -18.21 -24.94
N ASN A 72 3.82 -17.76 -25.78
CA ASN A 72 5.19 -18.29 -25.83
C ASN A 72 6.20 -17.36 -25.16
N LEU A 73 5.74 -16.27 -24.55
CA LEU A 73 6.60 -15.37 -23.79
C LEU A 73 6.95 -16.06 -22.47
N GLU A 74 8.23 -16.32 -22.24
CA GLU A 74 8.68 -16.69 -20.90
C GLU A 74 8.43 -15.49 -19.98
N LEU A 75 7.70 -15.75 -18.89
CA LEU A 75 7.53 -14.74 -17.85
C LEU A 75 8.91 -14.46 -17.26
N PRO A 76 9.33 -13.18 -17.18
CA PRO A 76 10.58 -12.86 -16.50
C PRO A 76 10.49 -13.36 -15.07
N ASP A 77 11.61 -13.90 -14.57
CA ASP A 77 11.74 -14.17 -13.15
C ASP A 77 11.76 -12.81 -12.43
N LEU A 78 10.78 -12.61 -11.54
CA LEU A 78 10.62 -11.39 -10.74
C LEU A 78 10.91 -11.66 -9.26
N GLU A 79 11.56 -12.78 -8.92
CA GLU A 79 11.87 -13.13 -7.54
C GLU A 79 12.73 -12.04 -6.87
N GLU A 80 13.70 -11.44 -7.58
CA GLU A 80 14.57 -10.41 -7.02
C GLU A 80 13.79 -9.12 -6.67
N GLU A 81 12.91 -8.67 -7.57
CA GLU A 81 12.05 -7.51 -7.37
C GLU A 81 11.03 -7.74 -6.25
N ASP A 82 10.44 -8.94 -6.18
CA ASP A 82 9.54 -9.34 -5.11
C ASP A 82 10.27 -9.37 -3.76
N HIS A 83 11.50 -9.87 -3.72
CA HIS A 83 12.35 -9.86 -2.53
C HIS A 83 12.72 -8.44 -2.10
N ALA A 84 13.13 -7.58 -3.03
CA ALA A 84 13.46 -6.19 -2.76
C ALA A 84 12.25 -5.40 -2.21
N ALA A 85 11.07 -5.59 -2.80
CA ALA A 85 9.82 -4.99 -2.34
C ALA A 85 9.42 -5.50 -0.95
N ALA A 86 9.55 -6.80 -0.69
CA ALA A 86 9.27 -7.40 0.61
C ALA A 86 10.21 -6.87 1.70
N GLU A 87 11.50 -6.71 1.41
CA GLU A 87 12.47 -6.18 2.36
C GLU A 87 12.23 -4.69 2.66
N ALA A 88 11.97 -3.89 1.64
CA ALA A 88 11.63 -2.47 1.79
C ALA A 88 10.37 -2.29 2.65
N ASN A 89 9.34 -3.11 2.43
CA ASN A 89 8.13 -3.11 3.23
C ASN A 89 8.39 -3.53 4.67
N LYS A 90 9.14 -4.62 4.89
CA LYS A 90 9.51 -5.08 6.24
C LYS A 90 10.27 -4.01 7.01
N LYS A 91 11.21 -3.30 6.36
CA LYS A 91 11.95 -2.18 6.96
C LYS A 91 11.03 -1.04 7.38
N THR A 92 10.06 -0.70 6.54
CA THR A 92 9.08 0.36 6.81
C THR A 92 8.17 -0.01 7.98
N VAL A 93 7.63 -1.23 7.98
CA VAL A 93 6.80 -1.74 9.08
C VAL A 93 7.59 -1.76 10.39
N ASN A 94 8.83 -2.26 10.38
CA ASN A 94 9.66 -2.29 11.57
C ASN A 94 9.93 -0.90 12.14
N LYS A 95 10.26 0.09 11.29
CA LYS A 95 10.43 1.49 11.72
C LYS A 95 9.15 2.04 12.36
N ALA A 96 7.99 1.79 11.75
CA ALA A 96 6.72 2.23 12.28
C ALA A 96 6.38 1.56 13.63
N ILE A 97 6.69 0.27 13.78
CA ILE A 97 6.53 -0.46 15.04
C ILE A 97 7.43 0.15 16.13
N PHE A 98 8.72 0.36 15.85
CA PHE A 98 9.65 0.96 16.83
C PHE A 98 9.22 2.36 17.25
N ALA A 99 8.80 3.20 16.30
CA ALA A 99 8.28 4.53 16.60
C ALA A 99 7.01 4.47 17.47
N ASN A 100 6.08 3.58 17.16
CA ASN A 100 4.86 3.38 17.95
C ASN A 100 5.13 2.86 19.36
N ILE A 101 6.08 1.93 19.53
CA ILE A 101 6.49 1.43 20.85
C ILE A 101 7.06 2.58 21.68
N GLY A 102 7.97 3.37 21.12
CA GLY A 102 8.55 4.53 21.81
C GLY A 102 7.48 5.55 22.21
N PHE A 103 6.56 5.86 21.30
CA PHE A 103 5.43 6.74 21.57
C PHE A 103 4.51 6.21 22.69
N CYS A 104 4.18 4.91 22.67
CA CYS A 104 3.38 4.27 23.70
C CYS A 104 4.03 4.36 25.08
N ILE A 105 5.32 4.04 25.17
CA ILE A 105 6.05 4.08 26.44
C ILE A 105 6.03 5.51 27.01
N CYS A 106 6.37 6.50 26.18
CA CYS A 106 6.34 7.92 26.59
C CYS A 106 4.95 8.36 27.04
N ALA A 107 3.90 8.05 26.27
CA ALA A 107 2.53 8.39 26.61
C ALA A 107 2.08 7.73 27.93
N CYS A 108 2.39 6.45 28.12
CA CYS A 108 2.06 5.71 29.34
C CYS A 108 2.78 6.28 30.57
N ILE A 109 4.06 6.62 30.46
CA ILE A 109 4.81 7.26 31.56
C ILE A 109 4.18 8.60 31.93
N VAL A 110 3.90 9.46 30.95
CA VAL A 110 3.27 10.77 31.20
C VAL A 110 1.89 10.62 31.83
N MET A 111 1.06 9.70 31.33
CA MET A 111 -0.25 9.41 31.93
C MET A 111 -0.13 8.91 33.36
N ALA A 112 0.81 8.01 33.65
CA ALA A 112 1.05 7.50 34.99
C ALA A 112 1.46 8.63 35.95
N LEU A 113 2.39 9.50 35.54
CA LEU A 113 2.84 10.64 36.34
C LEU A 113 1.68 11.60 36.68
N ILE A 114 0.84 11.92 35.70
CA ILE A 114 -0.34 12.77 35.90
C ILE A 114 -1.34 12.09 36.85
N TYR A 115 -1.58 10.79 36.66
CA TYR A 115 -2.53 10.02 37.46
C TYR A 115 -2.11 9.95 38.94
N PHE A 116 -0.85 9.61 39.22
CA PHE A 116 -0.32 9.58 40.60
C PHE A 116 -0.33 10.97 41.25
N LYS A 117 0.03 12.03 40.51
CA LYS A 117 0.00 13.42 41.01
C LYS A 117 -1.42 13.92 41.30
N SER A 118 -2.41 13.40 40.58
CA SER A 118 -3.82 13.74 40.77
C SER A 118 -4.50 13.04 41.94
N LYS A 119 -3.77 12.28 42.77
CA LYS A 119 -4.31 11.50 43.90
C LYS A 119 -5.47 10.57 43.54
N LYS A 120 -5.60 10.20 42.26
CA LYS A 120 -6.68 9.37 41.72
C LYS A 120 -8.07 10.03 41.87
N ASP A 121 -8.12 11.36 41.74
CA ASP A 121 -9.36 12.16 41.81
C ASP A 121 -10.39 11.85 40.69
N PHE A 122 -10.08 10.93 39.78
CA PHE A 122 -10.96 10.53 38.67
C PHE A 122 -10.77 9.06 38.30
N ASN A 123 -11.82 8.49 37.69
CA ASN A 123 -11.83 7.10 37.27
C ASN A 123 -11.16 6.91 35.90
N LEU A 124 -9.99 6.28 35.89
CA LEU A 124 -9.24 6.00 34.65
C LEU A 124 -10.00 5.05 33.70
N LYS A 125 -10.73 4.07 34.24
CA LYS A 125 -11.50 3.09 33.45
C LYS A 125 -12.58 3.79 32.64
N GLU A 126 -13.27 4.76 33.24
CA GLU A 126 -14.31 5.54 32.55
C GLU A 126 -13.74 6.30 31.34
N ILE A 127 -12.58 6.95 31.51
CA ILE A 127 -11.89 7.69 30.44
C ILE A 127 -11.51 6.74 29.31
N LEU A 128 -10.92 5.58 29.63
CA LEU A 128 -10.52 4.60 28.63
C LEU A 128 -11.72 4.05 27.85
N ILE A 129 -12.85 3.78 28.51
CA ILE A 129 -14.08 3.33 27.84
C ILE A 129 -14.63 4.41 26.90
N GLN A 130 -14.69 5.67 27.35
CA GLN A 130 -15.15 6.78 26.51
C GLN A 130 -14.27 6.95 25.26
N ASN A 131 -12.95 6.87 25.43
CA ASN A 131 -12.01 6.95 24.31
C ASN A 131 -12.10 5.74 23.38
N PHE A 132 -12.36 4.54 23.93
CA PHE A 132 -12.58 3.35 23.11
C PHE A 132 -13.87 3.46 22.28
N ILE A 133 -14.96 3.99 22.85
CA ILE A 133 -16.19 4.26 22.11
C ILE A 133 -15.90 5.23 20.96
N LEU A 134 -15.16 6.33 21.20
CA LEU A 134 -14.76 7.25 20.14
C LEU A 134 -13.92 6.56 19.07
N LEU A 135 -13.00 5.68 19.48
CA LEU A 135 -12.16 4.91 18.57
C LEU A 135 -12.98 4.04 17.62
N VAL A 136 -14.07 3.42 18.10
CA VAL A 136 -14.98 2.64 17.26
C VAL A 136 -15.64 3.51 16.19
N PHE A 137 -16.09 4.73 16.53
CA PHE A 137 -16.66 5.66 15.56
C PHE A 137 -15.63 6.11 14.51
N ILE A 138 -14.42 6.41 14.95
CA ILE A 138 -13.30 6.75 14.04
C ILE A 138 -13.02 5.56 13.12
N GLY A 139 -12.89 4.36 13.68
CA GLY A 139 -12.60 3.16 12.88
C GLY A 139 -13.70 2.80 11.90
N PHE A 140 -14.96 3.01 12.25
CA PHE A 140 -16.07 2.87 11.32
C PHE A 140 -15.99 3.90 10.19
N THR A 141 -15.67 5.16 10.52
CA THR A 141 -15.52 6.24 9.53
C THR A 141 -14.37 5.95 8.57
N GLU A 142 -13.21 5.56 9.09
CA GLU A 142 -12.03 5.16 8.29
C GLU A 142 -12.33 3.94 7.41
N PHE A 143 -13.03 2.94 7.95
CA PHE A 143 -13.48 1.77 7.20
C PHE A 143 -14.38 2.18 6.02
N CYS A 144 -15.39 3.00 6.27
CA CYS A 144 -16.26 3.51 5.20
C CYS A 144 -15.46 4.32 4.18
N PHE A 145 -14.58 5.23 4.64
CA PHE A 145 -13.79 6.08 3.77
C PHE A 145 -12.90 5.26 2.82
N LEU A 146 -12.13 4.33 3.38
CA LEU A 146 -11.21 3.52 2.59
C LEU A 146 -11.93 2.54 1.65
N THR A 147 -13.07 1.99 2.09
CA THR A 147 -13.85 1.04 1.29
C THR A 147 -14.56 1.71 0.12
N PHE A 148 -15.15 2.89 0.33
CA PHE A 148 -15.94 3.56 -0.69
C PHE A 148 -15.13 4.53 -1.57
N PHE A 149 -14.15 5.23 -0.98
CA PHE A 149 -13.33 6.19 -1.73
C PHE A 149 -11.98 5.60 -2.10
N GLY A 150 -11.30 4.94 -1.15
CA GLY A 150 -9.98 4.35 -1.39
C GLY A 150 -9.99 3.25 -2.47
N ALA A 151 -11.03 2.41 -2.50
CA ALA A 151 -11.15 1.34 -3.49
C ALA A 151 -11.37 1.82 -4.93
N ASN A 152 -11.82 3.07 -5.12
CA ASN A 152 -12.06 3.67 -6.43
C ASN A 152 -10.92 4.60 -6.86
N TYR A 153 -9.87 4.72 -6.06
CA TYR A 153 -8.73 5.57 -6.37
C TYR A 153 -7.87 4.94 -7.47
N VAL A 154 -7.61 5.70 -8.54
CA VAL A 154 -6.67 5.30 -9.60
C VAL A 154 -5.28 5.78 -9.20
N SER A 155 -4.44 4.84 -8.75
CA SER A 155 -3.07 5.11 -8.32
C SER A 155 -2.03 4.98 -9.44
N ILE A 156 -2.36 4.29 -10.53
CA ILE A 156 -1.47 4.03 -11.66
C ILE A 156 -1.73 5.07 -12.75
N ASN A 157 -0.67 5.71 -13.22
CA ASN A 157 -0.70 6.53 -14.43
C ASN A 157 -0.66 5.60 -15.66
N PRO A 158 -1.79 5.42 -16.38
CA PRO A 158 -1.84 4.44 -17.47
C PRO A 158 -0.87 4.77 -18.61
N SER A 159 -0.60 6.06 -18.84
CA SER A 159 0.32 6.50 -19.89
C SER A 159 1.76 6.12 -19.57
N ALA A 160 2.20 6.29 -18.32
CA ALA A 160 3.55 5.93 -17.89
C ALA A 160 3.79 4.41 -17.96
N VAL A 161 2.76 3.61 -17.62
CA VAL A 161 2.88 2.14 -17.73
C VAL A 161 2.87 1.71 -19.20
N LYS A 162 2.04 2.32 -20.05
CA LYS A 162 2.07 2.07 -21.50
C LYS A 162 3.42 2.40 -22.12
N GLU A 163 3.98 3.56 -21.77
CA GLU A 163 5.32 3.97 -22.21
C GLU A 163 6.37 2.96 -21.79
N ALA A 164 6.39 2.56 -20.51
CA ALA A 164 7.30 1.53 -20.02
C ALA A 164 7.14 0.20 -20.76
N ILE A 165 5.90 -0.24 -21.04
CA ILE A 165 5.67 -1.48 -21.81
C ILE A 165 6.24 -1.35 -23.23
N ILE A 166 6.01 -0.23 -23.91
CA ILE A 166 6.51 0.01 -25.27
C ILE A 166 8.04 0.04 -25.28
N THR A 167 8.67 0.81 -24.39
CA THR A 167 10.14 0.90 -24.30
C THR A 167 10.77 -0.47 -24.06
N ASN A 168 10.23 -1.26 -23.13
CA ASN A 168 10.76 -2.61 -22.87
C ASN A 168 10.56 -3.55 -24.07
N LEU A 169 9.44 -3.44 -24.80
CA LEU A 169 9.22 -4.23 -26.02
C LEU A 169 10.19 -3.82 -27.15
N GLU A 170 10.47 -2.52 -27.30
CA GLU A 170 11.45 -2.01 -28.27
C GLU A 170 12.87 -2.47 -27.93
N GLU A 171 13.26 -2.47 -26.65
CA GLU A 171 14.56 -2.98 -26.21
C GLU A 171 14.72 -4.48 -26.45
N LEU A 172 13.66 -5.27 -26.24
CA LEU A 172 13.65 -6.71 -26.54
C LEU A 172 13.80 -6.99 -28.05
N ASP A 173 13.14 -6.21 -28.91
CA ASP A 173 13.27 -6.31 -30.37
C ASP A 173 14.66 -5.84 -30.87
N SER A 174 15.24 -4.84 -30.20
CA SER A 174 16.58 -4.32 -30.48
C SER A 174 17.69 -5.30 -30.08
N GLY A 175 17.48 -6.04 -28.99
CA GLY A 175 18.41 -7.07 -28.50
C GLY A 175 18.48 -8.32 -29.39
N ASP A 176 17.36 -8.75 -29.99
CA ASP A 176 17.33 -9.93 -30.89
C ASP A 176 18.00 -9.65 -32.25
N ASN A 177 18.02 -8.38 -32.69
CA ASN A 177 18.68 -7.98 -33.94
C ASN A 177 20.22 -7.96 -33.84
N HIS A 178 20.81 -7.86 -32.65
CA HIS A 178 22.25 -8.00 -32.46
C HIS A 178 22.73 -9.47 -32.38
N ALA A 179 21.87 -10.41 -31.96
CA ALA A 179 22.22 -11.83 -31.89
C ALA A 179 22.14 -12.57 -33.24
N LYS A 180 21.36 -12.06 -34.21
CA LYS A 180 21.22 -12.66 -35.56
C LYS A 180 22.19 -12.09 -36.62
N GLY A 181 22.97 -11.06 -36.30
CA GLY A 181 23.88 -10.40 -37.24
C GLY A 181 25.20 -11.11 -37.53
N ASP A 182 25.64 -12.05 -36.67
CA ASP A 182 27.02 -12.57 -36.72
C ASP A 182 27.21 -13.96 -37.37
N ASN A 183 26.15 -14.60 -37.89
CA ASN A 183 26.23 -15.96 -38.43
C ASN A 183 26.04 -16.12 -39.95
N HIS A 184 26.16 -15.05 -40.73
CA HIS A 184 26.23 -15.12 -42.20
C HIS A 184 27.58 -14.68 -42.74
N ALA A 185 28.66 -15.33 -42.29
CA ALA A 185 29.96 -15.18 -42.94
C ALA A 185 30.83 -16.44 -42.84
N VAL A 186 30.35 -17.61 -43.27
CA VAL A 186 31.27 -18.73 -43.57
C VAL A 186 30.80 -19.56 -44.78
N LYS A 187 31.70 -19.59 -45.78
CA LYS A 187 31.90 -20.53 -46.90
C LYS A 187 31.15 -20.28 -48.22
N ALA A 188 31.87 -19.66 -49.15
CA ALA A 188 32.00 -20.17 -50.52
C ALA A 188 33.48 -20.15 -50.91
N HIS A 189 33.85 -21.12 -51.76
CA HIS A 189 35.18 -21.63 -52.11
C HIS A 189 36.24 -20.63 -52.55
#